data_AF-X0YS93-F1
#
_entry.id   AF-X0YS93-F1
#
_cell.length_a   1.000
_cell.length_b   1.000
_cell.length_c   1.000
_cell.angle_alpha   90.00
_cell.angle_beta   90.00
_cell.angle_gamma   90.00
#
_symmetry.space_group_name_H-M   'P 1'
#
loop_
_entity.id
_entity.type
_entity.pdbx_description
1 polymer ?
#
loop_
_entity_poly.entity_id
_entity_poly.type
_entity_poly.pdbx_seq_one_letter_code
_entity_poly.pdbx_strand_id
1 'polypeptide(L)'
;MTDILGSFNLVLHAHLPWVIGHGVWPHGMDWVNEAAAETYIPLLMELYKLVDDGYHPKLTVGLTPVLCEMLRNPRFIDAFTGYIDEKYNAAVFDFEDFTENKYTDGRIKLTKWWQEFYSRVKDNFIHRYNKDIVGAFKDLQDKGFLDIITCGATHGYAPLLSKESSIDAQFKTAVDSYKRHFGRAPTGVWLPECGYRPGYKWKNPISGEEYERPGVEYFLAKNGLKYFFIDTALLLGGKSQGVYAARFPLLAELWKQFESQYEEIPTSFEKSQYEPYLISTDPSTGAPVGFFT
;
A
#
# COMPACT_ATOMS: atom_id res chain seq x y z
N MET A 1 -26.18 -0.69 -25.94
CA MET A 1 -25.55 -1.01 -24.64
C MET A 1 -24.39 -1.93 -24.95
N THR A 2 -23.18 -1.60 -24.55
CA THR A 2 -22.06 -2.55 -24.59
C THR A 2 -22.33 -3.62 -23.54
N ASP A 3 -22.28 -4.90 -23.93
CA ASP A 3 -22.45 -6.02 -23.00
C ASP A 3 -21.36 -5.95 -21.93
N ILE A 4 -21.77 -5.94 -20.66
CA ILE A 4 -20.83 -5.93 -19.53
C ILE A 4 -20.30 -7.36 -19.38
N LEU A 5 -19.00 -7.55 -19.66
CA LEU A 5 -18.33 -8.86 -19.54
C LEU A 5 -17.98 -9.20 -18.08
N GLY A 6 -17.78 -8.19 -17.22
CA GLY A 6 -17.36 -8.34 -15.84
C GLY A 6 -16.76 -7.05 -15.28
N SER A 7 -16.15 -7.14 -14.09
CA SER A 7 -15.41 -6.05 -13.45
C SER A 7 -13.94 -6.42 -13.25
N PHE A 8 -13.04 -5.46 -13.45
CA PHE A 8 -11.62 -5.59 -13.16
C PHE A 8 -11.19 -4.40 -12.30
N ASN A 9 -10.48 -4.65 -11.20
CA ASN A 9 -9.93 -3.62 -10.35
C ASN A 9 -8.45 -3.88 -10.12
N LEU A 10 -7.61 -2.97 -10.58
CA LEU A 10 -6.19 -2.96 -10.24
C LEU A 10 -6.00 -2.24 -8.91
N VAL A 11 -5.46 -2.94 -7.92
CA VAL A 11 -5.15 -2.40 -6.60
C VAL A 11 -3.64 -2.27 -6.44
N LEU A 12 -3.15 -1.04 -6.32
CA LEU A 12 -1.73 -0.72 -6.14
C LEU A 12 -1.46 -0.36 -4.68
N HIS A 13 -0.64 -1.14 -3.98
CA HIS A 13 -0.26 -0.85 -2.58
C HIS A 13 1.09 -0.14 -2.50
N ALA A 14 1.10 1.12 -2.07
CA ALA A 14 2.31 1.92 -1.90
C ALA A 14 2.66 2.10 -0.41
N HIS A 15 3.83 1.58 -0.04
CA HIS A 15 4.33 1.63 1.32
C HIS A 15 5.85 1.77 1.36
N LEU A 16 6.33 2.59 2.29
CA LEU A 16 7.69 2.59 2.81
C LEU A 16 7.64 2.83 4.32
N PRO A 17 8.56 2.24 5.11
CA PRO A 17 8.67 2.55 6.54
C PRO A 17 9.17 3.99 6.75
N TRP A 18 9.04 4.50 7.97
CA TRP A 18 9.57 5.83 8.29
C TRP A 18 11.10 5.87 8.17
N VAL A 19 11.61 6.60 7.17
CA VAL A 19 13.06 6.71 6.90
C VAL A 19 13.64 8.11 7.15
N ILE A 20 12.80 9.14 7.32
CA ILE A 20 13.28 10.51 7.47
C ILE A 20 14.07 10.66 8.78
N GLY A 21 15.35 11.01 8.65
CA GLY A 21 16.28 11.14 9.79
C GLY A 21 16.96 9.84 10.20
N HIS A 22 16.79 8.74 9.46
CA HIS A 22 17.32 7.41 9.78
C HIS A 22 18.28 6.90 8.69
N GLY A 23 19.22 7.73 8.26
CA GLY A 23 20.17 7.42 7.19
C GLY A 23 19.73 7.94 5.82
N VAL A 24 20.68 7.94 4.88
CA VAL A 24 20.46 8.41 3.51
C VAL A 24 20.64 7.24 2.54
N TRP A 25 21.87 6.70 2.45
CA TRP A 25 22.25 5.60 1.57
C TRP A 25 23.01 4.51 2.35
N PRO A 26 22.90 3.20 1.99
CA PRO A 26 22.06 2.63 0.93
C PRO A 26 20.61 2.37 1.36
N HIS A 27 20.30 2.60 2.64
CA HIS A 27 18.98 2.40 3.23
C HIS A 27 18.65 3.69 3.98
N GLY A 28 17.42 4.21 3.80
CA GLY A 28 17.01 5.47 4.40
C GLY A 28 16.30 6.37 3.39
N MET A 29 16.67 7.66 3.37
CA MET A 29 16.03 8.67 2.53
C MET A 29 16.02 8.30 1.04
N ASP A 30 17.03 7.60 0.55
CA ASP A 30 17.10 7.23 -0.87
C ASP A 30 15.93 6.34 -1.30
N TRP A 31 15.39 5.49 -0.42
CA TRP A 31 14.22 4.67 -0.75
C TRP A 31 12.98 5.50 -1.10
N VAL A 32 12.69 6.55 -0.32
CA VAL A 32 11.53 7.40 -0.59
C VAL A 32 11.76 8.30 -1.80
N ASN A 33 13.02 8.72 -2.03
CA ASN A 33 13.39 9.48 -3.21
C ASN A 33 13.28 8.64 -4.50
N GLU A 34 13.84 7.44 -4.50
CA GLU A 34 13.75 6.46 -5.59
C GLU A 34 12.28 6.15 -5.91
N ALA A 35 11.49 5.80 -4.89
CA ALA A 35 10.08 5.48 -5.09
C ALA A 35 9.27 6.69 -5.62
N ALA A 36 9.57 7.90 -5.16
CA ALA A 36 8.95 9.10 -5.68
C ALA A 36 9.33 9.38 -7.14
N ALA A 37 10.62 9.30 -7.48
CA ALA A 37 11.15 9.59 -8.82
C ALA A 37 10.72 8.55 -9.86
N GLU A 38 10.75 7.27 -9.49
CA GLU A 38 10.63 6.16 -10.44
C GLU A 38 9.27 5.46 -10.38
N THR A 39 8.44 5.72 -9.37
CA THR A 39 7.10 5.12 -9.25
C THR A 39 6.00 6.15 -9.10
N TYR A 40 6.00 6.96 -8.04
CA TYR A 40 4.81 7.77 -7.70
C TYR A 40 4.56 8.89 -8.71
N ILE A 41 5.59 9.66 -9.09
CA ILE A 41 5.47 10.72 -10.09
C ILE A 41 5.21 10.15 -11.49
N PRO A 42 5.93 9.12 -11.97
CA PRO A 42 5.62 8.47 -13.24
C PRO A 42 4.18 7.91 -13.29
N LEU A 43 3.70 7.29 -12.21
CA LEU A 43 2.31 6.82 -12.15
C LEU A 43 1.32 7.99 -12.27
N LEU A 44 1.54 9.08 -11.54
CA LEU A 44 0.72 10.28 -11.69
C LEU A 44 0.77 10.82 -13.12
N MET A 45 1.95 10.87 -13.76
CA MET A 45 2.09 11.35 -15.14
C MET A 45 1.22 10.54 -16.11
N GLU A 46 1.23 9.21 -16.02
CA GLU A 46 0.40 8.36 -16.87
C GLU A 46 -1.09 8.49 -16.54
N LEU A 47 -1.45 8.60 -15.24
CA LEU A 47 -2.84 8.80 -14.84
C LEU A 47 -3.41 10.12 -15.34
N TYR A 48 -2.66 11.21 -15.18
CA TYR A 48 -3.05 12.51 -15.69
C TYR A 48 -3.12 12.52 -17.22
N LYS A 49 -2.19 11.86 -17.91
CA LYS A 49 -2.25 11.71 -19.36
C LYS A 49 -3.52 10.99 -19.82
N LEU A 50 -3.86 9.86 -19.19
CA LEU A 50 -5.11 9.13 -19.48
C LEU A 50 -6.33 10.01 -19.27
N VAL A 51 -6.37 10.79 -18.18
CA VAL A 51 -7.46 11.72 -17.88
C VAL A 51 -7.52 12.86 -18.91
N ASP A 52 -6.38 13.45 -19.27
CA ASP A 52 -6.28 14.53 -20.26
C ASP A 52 -6.73 14.04 -21.66
N ASP A 53 -6.48 12.76 -21.97
CA ASP A 53 -6.95 12.07 -23.20
C ASP A 53 -8.44 11.63 -23.13
N GLY A 54 -9.13 11.90 -22.01
CA GLY A 54 -10.57 11.63 -21.84
C GLY A 54 -10.92 10.24 -21.31
N TYR A 55 -9.95 9.47 -20.81
CA TYR A 55 -10.16 8.16 -20.20
C TYR A 55 -10.43 8.24 -18.69
N HIS A 56 -11.03 7.16 -18.16
CA HIS A 56 -11.34 7.01 -16.74
C HIS A 56 -10.69 5.73 -16.20
N PRO A 57 -9.46 5.78 -15.65
CA PRO A 57 -8.69 4.58 -15.29
C PRO A 57 -9.31 3.73 -14.18
N LYS A 58 -10.10 4.32 -13.26
CA LYS A 58 -10.88 3.63 -12.21
C LYS A 58 -10.10 2.57 -11.44
N LEU A 59 -8.91 2.91 -10.97
CA LEU A 59 -8.05 2.02 -10.17
C LEU A 59 -8.06 2.39 -8.69
N THR A 60 -7.63 1.44 -7.86
CA THR A 60 -7.51 1.62 -6.41
C THR A 60 -6.04 1.81 -6.02
N VAL A 61 -5.71 2.85 -5.24
CA VAL A 61 -4.36 3.05 -4.70
C VAL A 61 -4.39 3.03 -3.18
N GLY A 62 -3.66 2.10 -2.58
CA GLY A 62 -3.35 2.13 -1.15
C GLY A 62 -2.18 3.05 -0.87
N LEU A 63 -2.42 4.13 -0.13
CA LEU A 63 -1.37 5.03 0.35
C LEU A 63 -1.26 4.91 1.86
N THR A 64 -0.18 4.28 2.35
CA THR A 64 -0.04 4.08 3.80
C THR A 64 0.10 5.42 4.55
N PRO A 65 -0.49 5.55 5.76
CA PRO A 65 -0.42 6.81 6.50
C PRO A 65 1.01 7.31 6.75
N VAL A 66 1.92 6.41 7.10
CA VAL A 66 3.36 6.72 7.28
C VAL A 66 4.01 7.26 6.01
N LEU A 67 3.64 6.72 4.83
CA LEU A 67 4.12 7.22 3.55
C LEU A 67 3.59 8.64 3.26
N CYS A 68 2.29 8.88 3.50
CA CYS A 68 1.70 10.21 3.33
C CYS A 68 2.38 11.26 4.22
N GLU A 69 2.72 10.91 5.47
CA GLU A 69 3.49 11.80 6.35
C GLU A 69 4.88 12.11 5.79
N MET A 70 5.57 11.12 5.24
CA MET A 70 6.89 11.32 4.66
C MET A 70 6.84 12.18 3.39
N LEU A 71 5.93 11.88 2.47
CA LEU A 71 5.83 12.60 1.18
C LEU A 71 5.43 14.07 1.34
N ARG A 72 4.83 14.45 2.46
CA ARG A 72 4.50 15.84 2.80
C ARG A 72 5.46 16.48 3.81
N ASN A 73 6.50 15.76 4.22
CA ASN A 73 7.50 16.31 5.13
C ASN A 73 8.40 17.31 4.38
N PRO A 74 8.67 18.52 4.93
CA PRO A 74 9.58 19.47 4.29
C PRO A 74 10.97 18.90 3.98
N ARG A 75 11.50 18.04 4.87
CA ARG A 75 12.80 17.38 4.65
C ARG A 75 12.79 16.46 3.43
N PHE A 76 11.67 15.80 3.14
CA PHE A 76 11.54 15.00 1.92
C PHE A 76 11.54 15.90 0.69
N ILE A 77 10.77 16.99 0.69
CA ILE A 77 10.67 17.89 -0.47
C ILE A 77 12.06 18.46 -0.84
N ASP A 78 12.83 18.88 0.15
CA ASP A 78 14.19 19.40 -0.03
C ASP A 78 15.13 18.29 -0.52
N ALA A 79 15.13 17.13 0.15
CA ALA A 79 15.99 16.01 -0.21
C ALA A 79 15.68 15.46 -1.62
N PHE A 80 14.41 15.36 -1.97
CA PHE A 80 13.96 14.85 -3.25
C PHE A 80 14.35 15.77 -4.42
N THR A 81 14.27 17.09 -4.22
CA THR A 81 14.73 18.05 -5.22
C THR A 81 16.22 17.88 -5.49
N GLY A 82 17.03 17.76 -4.42
CA GLY A 82 18.47 17.51 -4.54
C GLY A 82 18.79 16.16 -5.19
N TYR A 83 18.05 15.11 -4.81
CA TYR A 83 18.21 13.77 -5.37
C TYR A 83 17.96 13.75 -6.89
N ILE A 84 16.88 14.37 -7.38
CA ILE A 84 16.61 14.41 -8.83
C ILE A 84 17.70 15.19 -9.56
N ASP A 85 18.19 16.28 -8.99
CA ASP A 85 19.29 17.06 -9.59
C ASP A 85 20.59 16.26 -9.66
N GLU A 86 20.90 15.49 -8.63
CA GLU A 86 22.03 14.57 -8.64
C GLU A 86 21.89 13.53 -9.75
N LYS A 87 20.73 12.86 -9.87
CA LYS A 87 20.50 11.85 -10.91
C LYS A 87 20.50 12.42 -12.32
N TYR A 88 19.92 13.61 -12.50
CA TYR A 88 19.98 14.33 -13.78
C TYR A 88 21.43 14.64 -14.17
N ASN A 89 22.22 15.19 -13.25
CA ASN A 89 23.61 15.55 -13.52
C ASN A 89 24.48 14.32 -13.77
N ALA A 90 24.24 13.21 -13.07
CA ALA A 90 24.90 11.94 -13.35
C ALA A 90 24.60 11.45 -14.78
N ALA A 91 23.34 11.54 -15.23
CA ALA A 91 22.97 11.18 -16.60
C ALA A 91 23.59 12.11 -17.66
N VAL A 92 23.77 13.40 -17.35
CA VAL A 92 24.49 14.36 -18.21
C VAL A 92 25.96 13.97 -18.33
N PHE A 93 26.61 13.73 -17.20
CA PHE A 93 28.01 13.30 -17.16
C PHE A 93 28.21 11.99 -17.94
N ASP A 94 27.37 10.99 -17.70
CA ASP A 94 27.43 9.70 -18.40
C ASP A 94 27.21 9.85 -19.91
N PHE A 95 26.37 10.80 -20.35
CA PHE A 95 26.20 11.08 -21.77
C PHE A 95 27.47 11.65 -22.41
N GLU A 96 28.15 12.59 -21.74
CA GLU A 96 29.42 13.16 -22.19
C GLU A 96 30.50 12.07 -22.22
N ASP A 97 30.71 11.36 -21.10
CA ASP A 97 31.71 10.29 -20.98
C ASP A 97 31.51 9.17 -22.02
N PHE A 98 30.28 8.69 -22.19
CA PHE A 98 30.01 7.59 -23.12
C PHE A 98 30.17 8.03 -24.57
N THR A 99 29.89 9.30 -24.88
CA THR A 99 30.07 9.86 -26.22
C THR A 99 31.55 10.03 -26.55
N GLU A 100 32.33 10.63 -25.64
CA GLU A 100 33.77 10.85 -25.83
C GLU A 100 34.53 9.53 -25.94
N ASN A 101 34.18 8.56 -25.09
CA ASN A 101 34.79 7.23 -25.10
C ASN A 101 34.20 6.27 -26.15
N LYS A 102 33.29 6.74 -27.02
CA LYS A 102 32.71 5.99 -28.14
C LYS A 102 32.09 4.65 -27.72
N TYR A 103 31.31 4.67 -26.66
CA TYR A 103 30.51 3.52 -26.24
C TYR A 103 29.47 3.17 -27.32
N THR A 104 28.82 2.02 -27.21
CA THR A 104 27.79 1.61 -28.18
C THR A 104 26.64 2.62 -28.22
N ASP A 105 26.09 2.88 -29.41
CA ASP A 105 24.99 3.84 -29.61
C ASP A 105 23.81 3.62 -28.66
N GLY A 106 23.51 2.37 -28.31
CA GLY A 106 22.44 2.03 -27.36
C GLY A 106 22.71 2.58 -25.95
N ARG A 107 23.97 2.55 -25.48
CA ARG A 107 24.33 3.10 -24.17
C ARG A 107 24.27 4.62 -24.15
N ILE A 108 24.76 5.28 -25.20
CA ILE A 108 24.68 6.75 -25.35
C ILE A 108 23.21 7.21 -25.40
N LYS A 109 22.35 6.49 -26.12
CA LYS A 109 20.90 6.80 -26.15
C LYS A 109 20.24 6.60 -24.79
N LEU A 110 20.67 5.60 -24.02
CA LEU A 110 20.12 5.32 -22.69
C LEU A 110 20.45 6.44 -21.68
N THR A 111 21.69 6.97 -21.68
CA THR A 111 22.05 8.09 -20.79
C THR A 111 21.24 9.34 -21.13
N LYS A 112 21.03 9.61 -22.42
CA LYS A 112 20.15 10.69 -22.87
C LYS A 112 18.71 10.49 -22.41
N TRP A 113 18.19 9.27 -22.50
CA TRP A 113 16.84 8.95 -22.02
C TRP A 113 16.68 9.20 -20.51
N TRP A 114 17.67 8.85 -19.69
CA TRP A 114 17.66 9.12 -18.25
C TRP A 114 17.70 10.60 -17.94
N GLN A 115 18.51 11.38 -18.66
CA GLN A 115 18.51 12.83 -18.54
C GLN A 115 17.10 13.40 -18.77
N GLU A 116 16.44 12.99 -19.85
CA GLU A 116 15.09 13.45 -20.17
C GLU A 116 14.04 12.94 -19.16
N PHE A 117 14.19 11.71 -18.67
CA PHE A 117 13.32 11.13 -17.65
C PHE A 117 13.33 11.96 -16.37
N TYR A 118 14.51 12.19 -15.77
CA TYR A 118 14.63 12.96 -14.54
C TYR A 118 14.19 14.42 -14.71
N SER A 119 14.43 15.00 -15.90
CA SER A 119 13.91 16.34 -16.23
C SER A 119 12.38 16.38 -16.22
N ARG A 120 11.70 15.42 -16.86
CA ARG A 120 10.22 15.34 -16.86
C ARG A 120 9.65 15.10 -15.47
N VAL A 121 10.29 14.24 -14.67
CA VAL A 121 9.89 13.95 -13.28
C VAL A 121 9.98 15.22 -12.43
N LYS A 122 11.11 15.94 -12.52
CA LYS A 122 11.30 17.21 -11.80
C LYS A 122 10.27 18.26 -12.19
N ASP A 123 10.05 18.43 -13.49
CA ASP A 123 9.11 19.42 -14.03
C ASP A 123 7.68 19.16 -13.54
N ASN A 124 7.20 17.90 -13.62
CA ASN A 124 5.88 17.54 -13.13
C ASN A 124 5.76 17.71 -11.61
N PHE A 125 6.78 17.29 -10.84
CA PHE A 125 6.78 17.47 -9.39
C PHE A 125 6.65 18.95 -8.99
N ILE A 126 7.43 19.84 -9.61
CA ILE A 126 7.45 21.26 -9.26
C ILE A 126 6.21 21.97 -9.79
N HIS A 127 5.89 21.81 -11.08
CA HIS A 127 4.94 22.66 -11.79
C HIS A 127 3.54 22.08 -11.86
N ARG A 128 3.41 20.77 -12.14
CA ARG A 128 2.08 20.12 -12.24
C ARG A 128 1.51 19.78 -10.87
N TYR A 129 2.34 19.31 -9.95
CA TYR A 129 1.92 18.82 -8.64
C TYR A 129 2.22 19.77 -7.48
N ASN A 130 2.82 20.93 -7.76
CA ASN A 130 3.16 21.95 -6.75
C ASN A 130 3.92 21.37 -5.54
N LYS A 131 4.84 20.44 -5.79
CA LYS A 131 5.62 19.68 -4.80
C LYS A 131 4.78 18.87 -3.80
N ASP A 132 3.54 18.52 -4.15
CA ASP A 132 2.62 17.75 -3.30
C ASP A 132 2.09 16.51 -4.03
N ILE A 133 2.84 15.40 -3.94
CA ILE A 133 2.48 14.11 -4.53
C ILE A 133 1.15 13.60 -3.96
N VAL A 134 0.94 13.72 -2.65
CA VAL A 134 -0.29 13.28 -1.97
C VAL A 134 -1.48 14.12 -2.43
N GLY A 135 -1.28 15.42 -2.60
CA GLY A 135 -2.27 16.35 -3.17
C GLY A 135 -2.65 16.00 -4.61
N ALA A 136 -1.67 15.61 -5.44
CA ALA A 136 -1.92 15.19 -6.81
C ALA A 136 -2.78 13.91 -6.90
N PHE A 137 -2.55 12.92 -6.04
CA PHE A 137 -3.43 11.76 -5.91
C PHE A 137 -4.82 12.15 -5.39
N LYS A 138 -4.89 13.02 -4.38
CA LYS A 138 -6.15 13.52 -3.82
C LYS A 138 -7.01 14.18 -4.90
N ASP A 139 -6.43 15.01 -5.76
CA ASP A 139 -7.17 15.67 -6.86
C ASP A 139 -7.82 14.66 -7.81
N LEU A 140 -7.09 13.60 -8.19
CA LEU A 140 -7.63 12.52 -9.02
C LEU A 140 -8.77 11.76 -8.31
N GLN A 141 -8.65 11.53 -7.00
CA GLN A 141 -9.74 10.94 -6.20
C GLN A 141 -10.96 11.86 -6.10
N ASP A 142 -10.76 13.16 -5.88
CA ASP A 142 -11.84 14.13 -5.76
C ASP A 142 -12.65 14.24 -7.06
N LYS A 143 -11.97 14.08 -8.20
CA LYS A 143 -12.58 14.02 -9.54
C LYS A 143 -13.16 12.65 -9.89
N GLY A 144 -13.02 11.65 -9.03
CA GLY A 144 -13.59 10.31 -9.21
C GLY A 144 -12.83 9.41 -10.19
N PHE A 145 -11.57 9.72 -10.49
CA PHE A 145 -10.72 8.88 -11.35
C PHE A 145 -10.06 7.73 -10.60
N LEU A 146 -9.86 7.89 -9.28
CA LEU A 146 -9.23 6.92 -8.39
C LEU A 146 -10.08 6.69 -7.14
N ASP A 147 -9.96 5.49 -6.59
CA ASP A 147 -10.28 5.21 -5.19
C ASP A 147 -8.98 5.14 -4.39
N ILE A 148 -8.86 5.88 -3.29
CA ILE A 148 -7.67 5.81 -2.42
C ILE A 148 -8.07 5.16 -1.10
N ILE A 149 -7.40 4.06 -0.77
CA ILE A 149 -7.60 3.32 0.48
C ILE A 149 -6.48 3.60 1.47
N THR A 150 -6.77 3.41 2.76
CA THR A 150 -5.78 3.55 3.84
C THR A 150 -5.11 2.21 4.17
N CYS A 151 -4.33 2.17 5.25
CA CYS A 151 -3.69 0.98 5.79
C CYS A 151 -3.68 1.04 7.33
N GLY A 152 -2.92 0.19 8.02
CA GLY A 152 -2.49 0.48 9.40
C GLY A 152 -1.50 1.66 9.43
N ALA A 153 -1.56 2.49 10.46
CA ALA A 153 -0.78 3.73 10.60
C ALA A 153 0.69 3.62 10.16
N THR A 154 1.38 2.57 10.60
CA THR A 154 2.79 2.31 10.29
C THR A 154 2.99 0.95 9.64
N HIS A 155 1.97 0.45 8.94
CA HIS A 155 1.97 -0.90 8.37
C HIS A 155 2.22 -2.01 9.42
N GLY A 156 1.73 -1.81 10.65
CA GLY A 156 1.90 -2.78 11.73
C GLY A 156 1.12 -4.06 11.46
N TYR A 157 1.80 -5.22 11.49
CA TYR A 157 1.19 -6.52 11.18
C TYR A 157 0.17 -6.94 12.25
N ALA A 158 -1.10 -6.60 12.01
CA ALA A 158 -2.19 -6.69 12.98
C ALA A 158 -2.35 -8.07 13.66
N PRO A 159 -2.17 -9.21 12.96
CA PRO A 159 -2.26 -10.53 13.61
C PRO A 159 -1.30 -10.71 14.79
N LEU A 160 -0.10 -10.10 14.72
CA LEU A 160 0.97 -10.28 15.71
C LEU A 160 1.04 -9.19 16.78
N LEU A 161 0.32 -8.09 16.64
CA LEU A 161 0.28 -7.05 17.67
C LEU A 161 -0.33 -7.62 18.96
N SER A 162 0.41 -7.59 20.07
CA SER A 162 0.03 -8.32 21.30
C SER A 162 -1.14 -7.71 22.06
N LYS A 163 -1.46 -6.43 21.82
CA LYS A 163 -2.51 -5.69 22.51
C LYS A 163 -3.56 -5.23 21.51
N GLU A 164 -4.83 -5.42 21.85
CA GLU A 164 -5.97 -4.91 21.10
C GLU A 164 -5.92 -3.39 20.92
N SER A 165 -5.49 -2.67 21.96
CA SER A 165 -5.29 -1.22 21.90
C SER A 165 -4.26 -0.80 20.84
N SER A 166 -3.25 -1.63 20.57
CA SER A 166 -2.26 -1.37 19.51
C SER A 166 -2.84 -1.58 18.12
N ILE A 167 -3.70 -2.58 17.95
CA ILE A 167 -4.42 -2.83 16.68
C ILE A 167 -5.38 -1.66 16.41
N ASP A 168 -6.18 -1.29 17.41
CA ASP A 168 -7.13 -0.18 17.30
C ASP A 168 -6.40 1.14 17.01
N ALA A 169 -5.28 1.41 17.69
CA ALA A 169 -4.48 2.60 17.45
C ALA A 169 -3.93 2.67 16.02
N GLN A 170 -3.55 1.54 15.40
CA GLN A 170 -3.12 1.50 14.01
C GLN A 170 -4.23 1.96 13.07
N PHE A 171 -5.45 1.46 13.22
CA PHE A 171 -6.56 1.80 12.32
C PHE A 171 -7.19 3.16 12.61
N LYS A 172 -7.35 3.52 13.89
CA LYS A 172 -7.85 4.84 14.29
C LYS A 172 -6.93 5.95 13.76
N THR A 173 -5.63 5.82 14.01
CA THR A 173 -4.63 6.81 13.54
C THR A 173 -4.60 6.86 12.01
N ALA A 174 -4.76 5.73 11.34
CA ALA A 174 -4.81 5.70 9.89
C ALA A 174 -6.03 6.43 9.31
N VAL A 175 -7.21 6.27 9.92
CA VAL A 175 -8.43 6.99 9.53
C VAL A 175 -8.26 8.49 9.77
N ASP A 176 -7.70 8.90 10.92
CA ASP A 176 -7.48 10.30 11.25
C ASP A 176 -6.42 10.94 10.32
N SER A 177 -5.34 10.23 10.01
CA SER A 177 -4.34 10.65 9.02
C SER A 177 -4.94 10.80 7.63
N TYR A 178 -5.74 9.82 7.20
CA TYR A 178 -6.41 9.87 5.91
C TYR A 178 -7.35 11.08 5.81
N LYS A 179 -8.17 11.35 6.84
CA LYS A 179 -9.04 12.54 6.88
C LYS A 179 -8.24 13.83 6.74
N ARG A 180 -7.10 13.95 7.43
CA ARG A 180 -6.23 15.13 7.32
C ARG A 180 -5.64 15.30 5.92
N HIS A 181 -5.25 14.22 5.26
CA HIS A 181 -4.63 14.29 3.93
C HIS A 181 -5.61 14.43 2.79
N PHE A 182 -6.75 13.73 2.84
CA PHE A 182 -7.70 13.59 1.74
C PHE A 182 -9.04 14.29 1.99
N GLY A 183 -9.27 14.84 3.19
CA GLY A 183 -10.47 15.64 3.51
C GLY A 183 -11.77 14.83 3.63
N ARG A 184 -11.70 13.49 3.63
CA ARG A 184 -12.84 12.57 3.77
C ARG A 184 -12.44 11.35 4.59
N ALA A 185 -13.40 10.55 5.05
CA ALA A 185 -13.08 9.27 5.70
C ALA A 185 -12.79 8.20 4.62
N PRO A 186 -11.79 7.31 4.83
CA PRO A 186 -11.56 6.19 3.93
C PRO A 186 -12.66 5.13 4.11
N THR A 187 -13.00 4.42 3.03
CA THR A 187 -13.89 3.26 3.08
C THR A 187 -13.14 1.94 2.98
N GLY A 188 -12.07 1.87 2.20
CA GLY A 188 -11.24 0.68 2.08
C GLY A 188 -9.97 0.74 2.93
N VAL A 189 -9.43 -0.43 3.23
CA VAL A 189 -8.13 -0.59 3.91
C VAL A 189 -7.33 -1.72 3.29
N TRP A 190 -6.06 -1.47 3.00
CA TRP A 190 -5.08 -2.53 2.77
C TRP A 190 -4.58 -3.04 4.11
N LEU A 191 -4.83 -4.30 4.45
CA LEU A 191 -4.23 -4.90 5.65
C LEU A 191 -2.74 -5.09 5.41
N PRO A 192 -1.85 -4.72 6.35
CA PRO A 192 -0.43 -4.99 6.23
C PRO A 192 -0.15 -6.45 5.87
N GLU A 193 0.47 -6.66 4.71
CA GLU A 193 0.75 -7.99 4.11
C GLU A 193 -0.48 -8.88 3.88
N CYS A 194 -1.66 -8.29 3.65
CA CYS A 194 -2.95 -8.99 3.66
C CYS A 194 -3.13 -9.86 4.93
N GLY A 195 -2.48 -9.45 6.03
CA GLY A 195 -2.41 -10.18 7.29
C GLY A 195 -3.73 -10.16 8.02
N TYR A 196 -4.55 -11.16 7.76
CA TYR A 196 -5.84 -11.34 8.38
C TYR A 196 -5.81 -12.41 9.49
N ARG A 197 -6.62 -12.21 10.53
CA ARG A 197 -6.83 -13.17 11.61
C ARG A 197 -8.27 -13.03 12.12
N PRO A 198 -9.08 -14.10 12.12
CA PRO A 198 -10.41 -14.08 12.72
C PRO A 198 -10.32 -14.08 14.25
N GLY A 199 -11.44 -13.85 14.94
CA GLY A 199 -11.51 -14.01 16.39
C GLY A 199 -11.26 -15.46 16.83
N TYR A 200 -10.48 -15.65 17.90
CA TYR A 200 -10.28 -16.94 18.57
C TYR A 200 -9.65 -16.74 19.95
N LYS A 201 -9.54 -17.82 20.74
CA LYS A 201 -8.81 -17.83 22.01
C LYS A 201 -7.31 -17.73 21.74
N TRP A 202 -6.79 -16.52 21.79
CA TRP A 202 -5.42 -16.20 21.40
C TRP A 202 -4.46 -16.47 22.56
N LYS A 203 -3.37 -17.19 22.27
CA LYS A 203 -2.26 -17.36 23.21
C LYS A 203 -1.09 -16.49 22.80
N ASN A 204 -0.66 -15.61 23.70
CA ASN A 204 0.49 -14.75 23.49
C ASN A 204 1.76 -15.60 23.29
N PRO A 205 2.46 -15.48 22.16
CA PRO A 205 3.61 -16.34 21.86
C PRO A 205 4.86 -15.99 22.70
N ILE A 206 4.83 -14.89 23.46
CA ILE A 206 5.92 -14.46 24.34
C ILE A 206 5.55 -14.67 25.82
N SER A 207 4.40 -14.16 26.26
CA SER A 207 4.00 -14.26 27.69
C SER A 207 3.26 -15.55 28.05
N GLY A 208 2.72 -16.27 27.05
CA GLY A 208 1.87 -17.45 27.26
C GLY A 208 0.46 -17.15 27.78
N GLU A 209 0.11 -15.88 27.98
CA GLU A 209 -1.23 -15.44 28.39
C GLU A 209 -2.28 -15.80 27.34
N GLU A 210 -3.44 -16.28 27.78
CA GLU A 210 -4.55 -16.67 26.92
C GLU A 210 -5.79 -15.82 27.19
N TYR A 211 -6.41 -15.29 26.14
CA TYR A 211 -7.67 -14.54 26.23
C TYR A 211 -8.45 -14.59 24.90
N GLU A 212 -9.75 -14.35 24.96
CA GLU A 212 -10.57 -14.21 23.75
C GLU A 212 -10.23 -12.91 23.04
N ARG A 213 -9.78 -13.01 21.79
CA ARG A 213 -9.28 -11.86 21.03
C ARG A 213 -10.14 -11.63 19.78
N PRO A 214 -10.82 -10.47 19.64
CA PRO A 214 -11.64 -10.14 18.47
C PRO A 214 -10.84 -10.24 17.18
N GLY A 215 -11.48 -10.58 16.05
CA GLY A 215 -10.80 -10.61 14.76
C GLY A 215 -10.38 -9.22 14.27
N VAL A 216 -9.55 -9.16 13.23
CA VAL A 216 -9.05 -7.88 12.68
C VAL A 216 -10.21 -7.00 12.19
N GLU A 217 -11.21 -7.62 11.55
CA GLU A 217 -12.45 -7.02 11.05
C GLU A 217 -13.25 -6.27 12.11
N TYR A 218 -13.19 -6.69 13.38
CA TYR A 218 -13.80 -5.94 14.49
C TYR A 218 -13.23 -4.51 14.59
N PHE A 219 -11.89 -4.39 14.53
CA PHE A 219 -11.21 -3.10 14.60
C PHE A 219 -11.42 -2.27 13.34
N LEU A 220 -11.59 -2.92 12.17
CA LEU A 220 -11.94 -2.24 10.93
C LEU A 220 -13.33 -1.62 11.03
N ALA A 221 -14.34 -2.41 11.40
CA ALA A 221 -15.72 -1.97 11.56
C ALA A 221 -15.84 -0.85 12.60
N LYS A 222 -15.16 -0.99 13.74
CA LYS A 222 -15.10 0.03 14.81
C LYS A 222 -14.60 1.38 14.29
N ASN A 223 -13.69 1.38 13.31
CA ASN A 223 -13.11 2.59 12.73
C ASN A 223 -13.80 3.00 11.40
N GLY A 224 -14.93 2.39 11.04
CA GLY A 224 -15.73 2.75 9.87
C GLY A 224 -15.16 2.26 8.53
N LEU A 225 -14.19 1.36 8.56
CA LEU A 225 -13.61 0.75 7.37
C LEU A 225 -14.52 -0.40 6.91
N LYS A 226 -14.86 -0.39 5.62
CA LYS A 226 -15.94 -1.19 5.03
C LYS A 226 -15.43 -2.40 4.24
N TYR A 227 -14.22 -2.37 3.72
CA TYR A 227 -13.64 -3.52 3.03
C TYR A 227 -12.12 -3.59 3.09
N PHE A 228 -11.60 -4.79 2.87
CA PHE A 228 -10.17 -5.09 2.77
C PHE A 228 -9.88 -6.21 1.76
N PHE A 229 -8.63 -6.66 1.69
CA PHE A 229 -8.15 -7.69 0.76
C PHE A 229 -7.49 -8.83 1.53
N ILE A 230 -7.68 -10.06 1.05
CA ILE A 230 -7.02 -11.29 1.54
C ILE A 230 -6.37 -12.04 0.39
N ASP A 231 -5.44 -12.95 0.71
CA ASP A 231 -4.91 -13.87 -0.30
C ASP A 231 -6.00 -14.89 -0.73
N THR A 232 -5.98 -15.30 -2.00
CA THR A 232 -6.86 -16.34 -2.55
C THR A 232 -6.79 -17.64 -1.74
N ALA A 233 -5.63 -17.98 -1.19
CA ALA A 233 -5.46 -19.17 -0.35
C ALA A 233 -6.32 -19.14 0.93
N LEU A 234 -6.59 -17.95 1.49
CA LEU A 234 -7.45 -17.80 2.66
C LEU A 234 -8.93 -18.02 2.31
N LEU A 235 -9.35 -17.72 1.06
CA LEU A 235 -10.73 -17.93 0.61
C LEU A 235 -10.99 -19.40 0.25
N LEU A 236 -10.25 -19.91 -0.75
CA LEU A 236 -10.56 -21.19 -1.39
C LEU A 236 -10.16 -22.40 -0.54
N GLY A 237 -9.34 -22.20 0.49
CA GLY A 237 -8.66 -23.29 1.15
C GLY A 237 -7.55 -23.87 0.27
N GLY A 238 -6.57 -24.51 0.91
CA GLY A 238 -5.37 -25.03 0.25
C GLY A 238 -4.10 -24.67 1.01
N LYS A 239 -3.02 -25.40 0.75
CA LYS A 239 -1.71 -25.07 1.34
C LYS A 239 -1.17 -23.81 0.67
N SER A 240 -1.20 -22.68 1.38
CA SER A 240 -0.42 -21.50 1.00
C SER A 240 1.04 -21.91 0.81
N GLN A 241 1.61 -21.64 -0.37
CA GLN A 241 3.06 -21.78 -0.59
C GLN A 241 3.79 -20.58 0.03
N GLY A 242 3.60 -20.37 1.33
CA GLY A 242 4.26 -19.31 2.06
C GLY A 242 5.74 -19.64 2.26
N VAL A 243 6.62 -19.03 1.45
CA VAL A 243 8.08 -19.15 1.60
C VAL A 243 8.56 -18.70 2.99
N TYR A 244 7.77 -17.84 3.66
CA TYR A 244 8.09 -17.25 4.96
C TYR A 244 7.66 -18.07 6.18
N ALA A 245 6.60 -18.88 6.11
CA ALA A 245 6.18 -19.71 7.24
C ALA A 245 7.26 -20.75 7.61
N ALA A 246 8.01 -21.22 6.60
CA ALA A 246 9.17 -22.08 6.80
C ALA A 246 10.36 -21.37 7.46
N ARG A 247 10.41 -20.03 7.43
CA ARG A 247 11.51 -19.21 7.97
C ARG A 247 11.21 -18.62 9.35
N PHE A 248 9.95 -18.61 9.81
CA PHE A 248 9.53 -17.96 11.05
C PHE A 248 8.73 -18.90 11.98
N PRO A 249 9.38 -19.52 12.98
CA PRO A 249 8.74 -20.48 13.89
C PRO A 249 7.50 -19.96 14.62
N LEU A 250 7.51 -18.68 15.01
CA LEU A 250 6.38 -18.01 15.69
C LEU A 250 5.12 -17.96 14.83
N LEU A 251 5.27 -17.73 13.52
CA LEU A 251 4.14 -17.68 12.60
C LEU A 251 3.52 -19.08 12.44
N ALA A 252 4.36 -20.11 12.38
CA ALA A 252 3.90 -21.50 12.32
C ALA A 252 3.17 -21.93 13.61
N GLU A 253 3.64 -21.48 14.77
CA GLU A 253 2.96 -21.76 16.05
C GLU A 253 1.57 -21.10 16.11
N LEU A 254 1.44 -19.87 15.66
CA LEU A 254 0.15 -19.17 15.62
C LEU A 254 -0.84 -19.81 14.66
N TRP A 255 -0.35 -20.27 13.50
CA TRP A 255 -1.18 -21.04 12.57
C TRP A 255 -1.71 -22.31 13.22
N LYS A 256 -0.87 -23.06 13.96
CA LYS A 256 -1.30 -24.25 14.70
C LYS A 256 -2.34 -23.93 15.78
N GLN A 257 -2.16 -22.83 16.50
CA GLN A 257 -3.13 -22.41 17.51
C GLN A 257 -4.50 -22.15 16.90
N PHE A 258 -4.56 -21.41 15.79
CA PHE A 258 -5.80 -21.18 15.06
C PHE A 258 -6.38 -22.48 14.49
N GLU A 259 -5.57 -23.28 13.79
CA GLU A 259 -6.01 -24.52 13.14
C GLU A 259 -6.63 -25.51 14.15
N SER A 260 -6.10 -25.57 15.38
CA SER A 260 -6.64 -26.40 16.45
C SER A 260 -8.03 -26.00 16.96
N GLN A 261 -8.45 -24.76 16.70
CA GLN A 261 -9.72 -24.18 17.12
C GLN A 261 -10.66 -23.94 15.93
N TYR A 262 -10.16 -24.06 14.70
CA TYR A 262 -10.94 -23.82 13.50
C TYR A 262 -11.88 -25.00 13.25
N GLU A 263 -13.18 -24.71 13.31
CA GLU A 263 -14.20 -25.61 12.81
C GLU A 263 -14.62 -25.13 11.42
N GLU A 264 -14.49 -26.02 10.42
CA GLU A 264 -14.95 -25.72 9.08
C GLU A 264 -16.47 -25.57 9.08
N ILE A 265 -16.94 -24.37 8.77
CA ILE A 265 -18.36 -24.09 8.60
C ILE A 265 -18.74 -24.48 7.17
N PRO A 266 -19.65 -25.46 6.96
CA PRO A 266 -20.09 -25.83 5.62
C PRO A 266 -20.66 -24.63 4.89
N THR A 267 -20.13 -24.33 3.70
CA THR A 267 -20.68 -23.25 2.87
C THR A 267 -21.89 -23.75 2.08
N SER A 268 -22.93 -22.93 1.98
CA SER A 268 -24.11 -23.20 1.15
C SER A 268 -23.90 -22.86 -0.33
N PHE A 269 -22.71 -22.37 -0.69
CA PHE A 269 -22.33 -21.91 -2.01
C PHE A 269 -20.87 -22.28 -2.33
N GLU A 270 -20.54 -22.29 -3.61
CA GLU A 270 -19.17 -22.44 -4.10
C GLU A 270 -18.43 -21.11 -3.98
N LYS A 271 -17.23 -21.12 -3.38
CA LYS A 271 -16.40 -19.93 -3.21
C LYS A 271 -15.71 -19.57 -4.54
N SER A 272 -15.63 -18.29 -4.86
CA SER A 272 -15.04 -17.77 -6.09
C SER A 272 -14.21 -16.53 -5.77
N GLN A 273 -12.97 -16.46 -6.29
CA GLN A 273 -12.14 -15.24 -6.16
C GLN A 273 -12.69 -14.02 -6.93
N TYR A 274 -13.75 -14.20 -7.71
CA TYR A 274 -14.36 -13.14 -8.51
C TYR A 274 -15.55 -12.48 -7.81
N GLU A 275 -15.90 -12.93 -6.60
CA GLU A 275 -17.03 -12.42 -5.83
C GLU A 275 -16.55 -11.80 -4.50
N PRO A 276 -17.16 -10.70 -4.04
CA PRO A 276 -16.93 -10.17 -2.71
C PRO A 276 -17.68 -10.95 -1.64
N TYR A 277 -17.12 -10.98 -0.43
CA TYR A 277 -17.72 -11.63 0.73
C TYR A 277 -17.83 -10.68 1.91
N LEU A 278 -18.77 -10.95 2.82
CA LEU A 278 -18.90 -10.22 4.08
C LEU A 278 -18.44 -11.08 5.24
N ILE A 279 -17.75 -10.48 6.20
CA ILE A 279 -17.36 -11.11 7.46
C ILE A 279 -17.88 -10.34 8.67
N SER A 280 -18.34 -11.09 9.67
CA SER A 280 -18.79 -10.61 10.98
C SER A 280 -18.42 -11.67 12.01
N THR A 281 -17.93 -11.25 13.17
CA THR A 281 -17.52 -12.15 14.27
C THR A 281 -18.02 -11.64 15.62
N ASP A 282 -17.80 -12.40 16.69
CA ASP A 282 -18.03 -11.98 18.07
C ASP A 282 -16.71 -11.49 18.73
N PRO A 283 -16.65 -10.33 19.43
CA PRO A 283 -17.71 -9.34 19.59
C PRO A 283 -18.21 -8.81 18.25
N SER A 284 -19.55 -8.71 18.11
CA SER A 284 -20.23 -8.25 16.90
C SER A 284 -19.53 -7.04 16.28
N THR A 285 -19.07 -7.17 15.04
CA THR A 285 -18.72 -6.01 14.22
C THR A 285 -19.96 -5.12 14.11
N GLY A 286 -19.85 -3.82 14.42
CA GLY A 286 -20.99 -2.90 14.35
C GLY A 286 -21.69 -2.87 12.97
N ALA A 287 -20.97 -3.29 11.91
CA ALA A 287 -21.51 -3.73 10.63
C ALA A 287 -20.54 -4.76 10.02
N PRO A 288 -21.03 -5.71 9.20
CA PRO A 288 -20.14 -6.64 8.47
C PRO A 288 -19.14 -5.89 7.59
N VAL A 289 -17.91 -6.42 7.51
CA VAL A 289 -16.83 -5.87 6.68
C VAL A 289 -16.70 -6.72 5.43
N GLY A 290 -16.61 -6.07 4.26
CA GLY A 290 -16.35 -6.75 3.00
C GLY A 290 -14.90 -7.21 2.86
N PHE A 291 -14.67 -8.29 2.13
CA PHE A 291 -13.33 -8.64 1.67
C PHE A 291 -13.35 -9.10 0.22
N PHE A 292 -12.23 -8.80 -0.45
CA PHE A 292 -11.91 -9.20 -1.81
C PHE A 292 -10.64 -10.07 -1.80
N THR A 293 -10.41 -10.80 -2.88
CA THR A 293 -9.17 -11.54 -3.15
C THR A 293 -8.38 -10.91 -4.29
#